data_AF-A0A8T6KHY0-F1
#
_entry.id   AF-A0A8T6KHY0-F1
#
_cell.length_a   1.000
_cell.length_b   1.000
_cell.length_c   1.000
_cell.angle_alpha   90.00
_cell.angle_beta   90.00
_cell.angle_gamma   90.00
#
_symmetry.space_group_name_H-M   'P 1'
#
loop_
_entity.id
_entity.type
_entity.pdbx_description
1 polymer ?
#
loop_
_entity_poly.entity_id
_entity_poly.type
_entity_poly.pdbx_seq_one_letter_code
_entity_poly.pdbx_strand_id
1 'polypeptide(L)'
;MGRRSGIPGLSGPHPSSRSAPPQAEAQILGVTPVQHLKALAAFVAVSLNLLFWCAPLLAVLVVRLLVPKARPAAHRVSCGIYRSAVAFDDWWLTRISGARWCRPRLDLDPESACILVANHQSWADIFLLQSAIVRRGPVIKFLCKRELAYIPVLGLIMMAFDFPIMRRRGRVGGSAEDRRRQDRERVRQAC
;
A
#
# COMPACT_ATOMS: atom_id res chain seq x y z
N MET A 1 31.03 24.69 31.80
CA MET A 1 30.40 23.38 31.53
C MET A 1 29.18 23.65 30.66
N GLY A 2 29.14 23.14 29.42
CA GLY A 2 28.05 23.38 28.46
C GLY A 2 28.52 23.67 27.03
N ARG A 3 29.02 22.65 26.32
CA ARG A 3 29.32 22.75 24.88
C ARG A 3 28.01 22.71 24.09
N ARG A 4 27.67 23.80 23.41
CA ARG A 4 26.68 23.81 22.32
C ARG A 4 27.35 23.28 21.06
N SER A 5 27.05 22.05 20.67
CA SER A 5 27.36 21.54 19.33
C SER A 5 26.29 22.05 18.35
N GLY A 6 26.59 23.16 17.67
CA GLY A 6 25.78 23.64 16.55
C GLY A 6 26.00 22.75 15.32
N ILE A 7 24.96 22.05 14.88
CA ILE A 7 24.92 21.45 13.55
C ILE A 7 24.66 22.60 12.56
N PRO A 8 25.53 22.84 11.56
CA PRO A 8 25.29 23.87 10.55
C PRO A 8 24.14 23.42 9.65
N GLY A 9 23.07 24.22 9.53
CA GLY A 9 22.04 24.02 8.50
C GLY A 9 20.57 23.95 8.95
N LEU A 10 20.25 24.13 10.24
CA LEU A 10 18.85 24.18 10.70
C LEU A 10 18.39 25.63 10.87
N SER A 11 17.94 26.22 9.77
CA SER A 11 17.27 27.52 9.76
C SER A 11 15.82 27.39 10.26
N GLY A 12 15.58 27.91 11.47
CA GLY A 12 14.33 28.54 11.90
C GLY A 12 13.13 27.65 12.29
N PRO A 13 12.27 28.10 13.23
CA PRO A 13 11.00 27.44 13.54
C PRO A 13 10.03 27.58 12.37
N HIS A 14 9.49 26.45 11.90
CA HIS A 14 8.40 26.41 10.93
C HIS A 14 7.15 27.12 11.48
N PRO A 15 6.54 28.06 10.75
CA PRO A 15 5.29 28.68 11.19
C PRO A 15 4.17 27.62 11.24
N SER A 16 3.75 27.33 12.46
CA SER A 16 2.56 26.53 12.77
C SER A 16 1.31 27.37 12.57
N SER A 17 0.76 27.39 11.35
CA SER A 17 -0.66 27.65 11.08
C SER A 17 -0.94 27.40 9.60
N ARG A 18 -1.35 26.18 9.22
CA ARG A 18 -2.12 25.99 7.99
C ARG A 18 -3.58 25.93 8.39
N SER A 19 -4.25 27.08 8.42
CA SER A 19 -5.66 27.11 8.06
C SER A 19 -5.77 26.49 6.67
N ALA A 20 -6.70 25.56 6.48
CA ALA A 20 -6.97 25.01 5.16
C ALA A 20 -7.28 26.17 4.20
N PRO A 21 -6.71 26.23 2.98
CA PRO A 21 -6.99 27.33 2.07
C PRO A 21 -8.49 27.29 1.70
N PRO A 22 -9.18 28.45 1.62
CA PRO A 22 -10.60 28.55 1.22
C PRO A 22 -10.88 27.97 -0.18
N GLN A 23 -9.84 27.67 -0.95
CA GLN A 23 -9.91 27.02 -2.26
C GLN A 23 -10.33 25.55 -2.18
N ALA A 24 -10.04 24.84 -1.08
CA ALA A 24 -10.40 23.42 -0.95
C ALA A 24 -11.92 23.22 -0.77
N GLU A 25 -12.59 24.12 -0.04
CA GLU A 25 -14.05 24.10 0.12
C GLU A 25 -14.76 24.57 -1.16
N ALA A 26 -14.23 25.58 -1.85
CA ALA A 26 -14.77 26.06 -3.13
C ALA A 26 -14.67 25.01 -4.26
N GLN A 27 -13.66 24.13 -4.22
CA GLN A 27 -13.44 23.07 -5.22
C GLN A 27 -14.46 21.92 -5.10
N ILE A 28 -15.01 21.66 -3.92
CA ILE A 28 -16.02 20.61 -3.68
C ILE A 28 -17.39 21.02 -4.26
N LEU A 29 -17.70 22.32 -4.30
CA LEU A 29 -18.96 22.85 -4.84
C LEU A 29 -19.00 22.94 -6.37
N GLY A 30 -17.86 22.72 -7.06
CA GLY A 30 -17.72 22.83 -8.51
C GLY A 30 -17.64 21.49 -9.27
N VAL A 31 -18.03 20.37 -8.65
CA VAL A 31 -17.95 19.05 -9.29
C VAL A 31 -19.08 18.89 -10.31
N THR A 32 -18.72 18.65 -11.56
CA THR A 32 -19.69 18.47 -12.65
C THR A 32 -20.32 17.07 -12.61
N PRO A 33 -21.56 16.88 -13.11
CA PRO A 33 -22.18 15.55 -13.23
C PRO A 33 -21.30 14.53 -13.98
N VAL A 34 -20.53 15.00 -14.96
CA VAL A 34 -19.57 14.19 -15.71
C VAL A 34 -18.44 13.67 -14.81
N GLN A 35 -17.97 14.47 -13.85
CA GLN A 35 -16.95 14.03 -12.89
C GLN A 35 -17.51 12.99 -11.91
N HIS A 36 -18.76 13.13 -11.47
CA HIS A 36 -19.42 12.09 -10.67
C HIS A 36 -19.55 10.77 -11.43
N LEU A 37 -19.96 10.81 -12.70
CA LEU A 37 -20.05 9.62 -13.54
C LEU A 37 -18.68 8.97 -13.73
N LYS A 38 -17.64 9.76 -13.98
CA LYS A 38 -16.26 9.28 -14.07
C LYS A 38 -15.82 8.63 -12.76
N ALA A 39 -16.10 9.23 -11.61
CA ALA A 39 -15.75 8.70 -10.29
C ALA A 39 -16.48 7.37 -9.99
N LEU A 40 -17.76 7.27 -10.37
CA LEU A 40 -18.53 6.03 -10.24
C LEU A 40 -17.96 4.93 -11.15
N ALA A 41 -17.75 5.22 -12.43
CA ALA A 41 -17.16 4.28 -13.38
C ALA A 41 -15.76 3.84 -12.93
N ALA A 42 -14.97 4.78 -12.40
CA ALA A 42 -13.69 4.55 -11.78
C ALA A 42 -13.77 3.55 -10.61
N PHE A 43 -14.65 3.82 -9.65
CA PHE A 43 -14.85 2.97 -8.48
C PHE A 43 -15.32 1.56 -8.86
N VAL A 44 -16.27 1.46 -9.80
CA VAL A 44 -16.78 0.19 -10.31
C VAL A 44 -15.66 -0.60 -11.01
N ALA A 45 -14.88 0.04 -11.88
CA ALA A 45 -13.79 -0.62 -12.59
C ALA A 45 -12.73 -1.20 -11.64
N VAL A 46 -12.29 -0.42 -10.65
CA VAL A 46 -11.31 -0.87 -9.64
C VAL A 46 -11.89 -1.99 -8.78
N SER A 47 -13.16 -1.89 -8.40
CA SER A 47 -13.83 -2.91 -7.58
C SER A 47 -13.99 -4.23 -8.35
N LEU A 48 -14.39 -4.18 -9.63
CA LEU A 48 -14.50 -5.35 -10.48
C LEU A 48 -13.14 -6.00 -10.73
N ASN A 49 -12.09 -5.19 -10.98
CA ASN A 49 -10.73 -5.70 -11.11
C ASN A 49 -10.29 -6.45 -9.85
N LEU A 50 -10.50 -5.84 -8.68
CA LEU A 50 -10.18 -6.45 -7.39
C LEU A 50 -10.91 -7.79 -7.19
N LEU A 51 -12.23 -7.81 -7.40
CA LEU A 51 -13.05 -9.01 -7.22
C LEU A 51 -12.68 -10.12 -8.22
N PHE A 52 -12.46 -9.76 -9.48
CA PHE A 52 -12.06 -10.70 -10.53
C PHE A 52 -10.77 -11.42 -10.17
N TRP A 53 -9.72 -10.70 -9.77
CA TRP A 53 -8.42 -11.31 -9.43
C TRP A 53 -8.40 -12.00 -8.07
N CYS A 54 -9.34 -11.69 -7.17
CA CYS A 54 -9.47 -12.41 -5.90
C CYS A 54 -9.90 -13.86 -6.07
N ALA A 55 -10.72 -14.19 -7.06
CA ALA A 55 -11.15 -15.57 -7.31
C ALA A 55 -9.99 -16.54 -7.64
N PRO A 56 -9.12 -16.28 -8.65
CA PRO A 56 -7.97 -17.14 -8.90
C PRO A 56 -6.95 -17.08 -7.76
N LEU A 57 -6.79 -15.94 -7.08
CA LEU A 57 -5.91 -15.83 -5.92
C LEU A 57 -6.38 -16.73 -4.76
N LEU A 58 -7.69 -16.81 -4.52
CA LEU A 58 -8.28 -17.70 -3.53
C LEU A 58 -8.03 -19.17 -3.90
N ALA A 59 -8.20 -19.54 -5.17
CA ALA A 59 -7.90 -20.89 -5.63
C ALA A 59 -6.43 -21.28 -5.37
N VAL A 60 -5.49 -20.38 -5.70
CA VAL A 60 -4.05 -20.58 -5.43
C VAL A 60 -3.78 -20.68 -3.94
N LEU A 61 -4.45 -19.86 -3.12
CA LEU A 61 -4.32 -19.90 -1.67
C LEU A 61 -4.81 -21.24 -1.08
N VAL A 62 -5.94 -21.76 -1.55
CA VAL A 62 -6.44 -23.08 -1.14
C VAL A 62 -5.42 -24.17 -1.51
N VAL A 63 -4.89 -24.17 -2.73
CA VAL A 63 -3.84 -25.12 -3.14
C VAL A 63 -2.60 -25.00 -2.26
N ARG A 64 -2.17 -23.77 -1.92
CA ARG A 64 -1.03 -23.51 -1.03
C ARG A 64 -1.24 -24.08 0.38
N LEU A 65 -2.48 -24.05 0.88
CA LEU A 65 -2.84 -24.57 2.20
C LEU A 65 -2.94 -26.10 2.22
N LEU A 66 -3.48 -26.71 1.16
CA LEU A 66 -3.63 -28.16 1.05
C LEU A 66 -2.30 -28.86 0.72
N VAL A 67 -1.42 -28.22 -0.05
CA VAL A 67 -0.17 -28.81 -0.53
C VAL A 67 1.02 -27.92 -0.14
N PRO A 68 1.62 -28.11 1.05
CA PRO A 68 2.74 -27.28 1.52
C PRO A 68 3.96 -27.29 0.58
N LYS A 69 4.19 -28.39 -0.15
CA LYS A 69 5.27 -28.50 -1.15
C LYS A 69 5.06 -27.57 -2.36
N ALA A 70 3.81 -27.17 -2.64
CA ALA A 70 3.48 -26.25 -3.72
C ALA A 70 3.70 -24.77 -3.35
N ARG A 71 4.08 -24.44 -2.11
CA ARG A 71 4.23 -23.05 -1.64
C ARG A 71 5.08 -22.16 -2.56
N PRO A 72 6.27 -22.57 -3.05
CA PRO A 72 7.07 -21.72 -3.94
C PRO A 72 6.39 -21.47 -5.28
N ALA A 73 5.77 -22.51 -5.86
CA ALA A 73 5.04 -22.38 -7.12
C ALA A 73 3.78 -21.52 -6.96
N ALA A 74 3.00 -21.75 -5.91
CA ALA A 74 1.83 -20.96 -5.56
C ALA A 74 2.20 -19.49 -5.35
N HIS A 75 3.31 -19.20 -4.67
CA HIS A 75 3.80 -17.84 -4.50
C HIS A 75 4.11 -17.17 -5.85
N ARG A 76 4.84 -17.86 -6.75
CA ARG A 76 5.12 -17.35 -8.10
C ARG A 76 3.84 -17.05 -8.89
N VAL A 77 2.85 -17.95 -8.85
CA VAL A 77 1.56 -17.76 -9.51
C VAL A 77 0.80 -16.57 -8.89
N SER A 78 0.75 -16.46 -7.56
CA SER A 78 0.16 -15.31 -6.88
C SER A 78 0.81 -13.99 -7.27
N CYS A 79 2.15 -13.95 -7.38
CA CYS A 79 2.86 -12.77 -7.87
C CYS A 79 2.50 -12.43 -9.32
N GLY A 80 2.31 -13.43 -10.18
CA GLY A 80 1.84 -13.24 -11.56
C GLY A 80 0.44 -12.64 -11.60
N ILE A 81 -0.51 -13.20 -10.84
CA ILE A 81 -1.88 -12.68 -10.68
C ILE A 81 -1.86 -11.23 -10.21
N TYR A 82 -1.07 -10.93 -9.17
CA TYR A 82 -0.94 -9.59 -8.63
C TYR A 82 -0.38 -8.59 -9.64
N ARG A 83 0.66 -8.98 -10.39
CA ARG A 83 1.24 -8.13 -11.44
C ARG A 83 0.23 -7.84 -12.56
N SER A 84 -0.58 -8.82 -12.94
CA SER A 84 -1.65 -8.63 -13.92
C SER A 84 -2.74 -7.68 -13.41
N ALA A 85 -3.16 -7.83 -12.15
CA ALA A 85 -4.11 -6.91 -11.50
C ALA A 85 -3.58 -5.47 -11.48
N VAL A 86 -2.31 -5.30 -11.07
CA VAL A 86 -1.64 -3.99 -11.06
C VAL A 86 -1.47 -3.41 -12.46
N ALA A 87 -1.19 -4.23 -13.47
CA ALA A 87 -1.08 -3.77 -14.85
C ALA A 87 -2.42 -3.18 -15.35
N PHE A 88 -3.54 -3.80 -14.97
CA PHE A 88 -4.87 -3.26 -15.25
C PHE A 88 -5.12 -1.95 -14.49
N ASP A 89 -4.83 -1.91 -13.18
CA ASP A 89 -4.99 -0.68 -12.39
C ASP A 89 -4.13 0.46 -12.93
N ASP A 90 -2.90 0.17 -13.37
CA ASP A 90 -2.00 1.16 -13.97
C ASP A 90 -2.53 1.69 -15.31
N TRP A 91 -3.04 0.79 -16.15
CA TRP A 91 -3.68 1.17 -17.40
C TRP A 91 -4.91 2.04 -17.14
N TRP A 92 -5.78 1.64 -16.21
CA TRP A 92 -6.95 2.40 -15.81
C TRP A 92 -6.57 3.78 -15.24
N LEU A 93 -5.55 3.83 -14.38
CA LEU A 93 -5.07 5.05 -13.75
C LEU A 93 -4.53 6.06 -14.78
N THR A 94 -3.88 5.59 -15.84
CA THR A 94 -3.35 6.49 -16.87
C THR A 94 -4.33 6.84 -17.96
N ARG A 95 -5.16 5.89 -18.37
CA ARG A 95 -6.01 6.01 -19.57
C ARG A 95 -7.43 6.44 -19.24
N ILE A 96 -7.99 6.01 -18.11
CA ILE A 96 -9.38 6.29 -17.74
C ILE A 96 -9.45 7.46 -16.78
N SER A 97 -8.72 7.42 -15.66
CA SER A 97 -8.73 8.54 -14.70
C SER A 97 -7.88 9.72 -15.16
N GLY A 98 -7.00 9.51 -16.14
CA GLY A 98 -6.15 10.55 -16.72
C GLY A 98 -5.09 11.07 -15.75
N ALA A 99 -4.69 10.26 -14.76
CA ALA A 99 -3.70 10.67 -13.77
C ALA A 99 -2.34 10.88 -14.45
N ARG A 100 -1.86 12.13 -14.42
CA ARG A 100 -0.52 12.50 -14.86
C ARG A 100 0.38 12.59 -13.65
N TRP A 101 1.43 11.78 -13.62
CA TRP A 101 2.38 11.76 -12.52
C TRP A 101 3.77 11.34 -13.02
N CYS A 102 4.81 11.76 -12.29
CA CYS A 102 6.19 11.42 -12.62
C CYS A 102 6.51 10.02 -12.12
N ARG A 103 6.80 9.10 -13.05
CA ARG A 103 7.15 7.70 -12.75
C ARG A 103 8.65 7.58 -12.54
N PRO A 104 9.15 7.44 -11.31
CA PRO A 104 10.56 7.19 -11.10
C PRO A 104 10.93 5.82 -11.66
N ARG A 105 12.08 5.73 -12.34
CA ARG A 105 12.66 4.44 -12.69
C ARG A 105 13.41 3.93 -11.47
N LEU A 106 12.84 2.94 -10.80
CA LEU A 106 13.45 2.28 -9.65
C LEU A 106 14.07 0.97 -10.13
N ASP A 107 15.40 0.86 -10.02
CA ASP A 107 16.12 -0.39 -10.28
C ASP A 107 16.26 -1.13 -8.95
N LEU A 108 15.22 -1.87 -8.60
CA LEU A 108 15.15 -2.61 -7.34
C LEU A 108 15.49 -4.07 -7.60
N ASP A 109 16.53 -4.55 -6.96
CA ASP A 109 16.86 -5.97 -6.93
C ASP A 109 15.71 -6.75 -6.26
N PRO A 110 15.01 -7.65 -6.98
CA PRO A 110 13.92 -8.45 -6.44
C PRO A 110 14.31 -9.32 -5.24
N GLU A 111 15.59 -9.65 -5.09
CA GLU A 111 16.11 -10.49 -4.00
C GLU A 111 16.56 -9.65 -2.77
N SER A 112 16.60 -8.32 -2.91
CA SER A 112 17.01 -7.42 -1.84
C SER A 112 15.82 -6.96 -0.98
N ALA A 113 15.99 -7.03 0.35
CA ALA A 113 14.99 -6.50 1.28
C ALA A 113 15.11 -4.97 1.37
N CYS A 114 14.12 -4.25 0.81
CA CYS A 114 14.03 -2.79 0.87
C CYS A 114 12.82 -2.35 1.72
N ILE A 115 13.00 -1.30 2.53
CA ILE A 115 11.90 -0.66 3.26
C ILE A 115 11.56 0.65 2.56
N LEU A 116 10.36 0.70 1.99
CA LEU A 116 9.82 1.92 1.40
C LEU A 116 9.18 2.79 2.47
N VAL A 117 9.63 4.04 2.58
CA VAL A 117 9.04 5.05 3.45
C VAL A 117 8.52 6.20 2.59
N ALA A 118 7.23 6.48 2.69
CA ALA A 118 6.56 7.57 2.01
C ALA A 118 5.58 8.26 2.95
N ASN A 119 5.21 9.51 2.64
CA ASN A 119 4.03 10.08 3.29
C ASN A 119 2.78 9.31 2.82
N HIS A 120 1.72 9.34 3.62
CA HIS A 120 0.41 8.83 3.20
C HIS A 120 -0.52 10.03 3.04
N GLN A 121 -1.01 10.24 1.82
CA GLN A 121 -1.90 11.35 1.47
C GLN A 121 -3.29 10.86 1.10
N SER A 122 -3.37 9.69 0.46
CA SER A 122 -4.64 9.20 -0.03
C SER A 122 -4.63 7.68 -0.22
N TRP A 123 -5.82 7.13 -0.40
CA TRP A 123 -5.97 5.74 -0.85
C TRP A 123 -5.31 5.49 -2.23
N ALA A 124 -5.17 6.53 -3.07
CA ALA A 124 -4.55 6.42 -4.39
C ALA A 124 -3.05 6.11 -4.33
N ASP A 125 -2.41 6.31 -3.18
CA ASP A 125 -0.99 6.02 -2.95
C ASP A 125 -0.67 4.56 -3.28
N ILE A 126 -1.59 3.62 -3.00
CA ILE A 126 -1.41 2.19 -3.30
C ILE A 126 -1.20 1.99 -4.81
N PHE A 127 -2.03 2.58 -5.66
CA PHE A 127 -1.92 2.43 -7.11
C PHE A 127 -0.66 3.10 -7.66
N LEU A 128 -0.27 4.26 -7.12
CA LEU A 128 0.96 4.95 -7.53
C LEU A 128 2.20 4.13 -7.18
N LEU A 129 2.26 3.57 -5.97
CA LEU A 129 3.36 2.72 -5.53
C LEU A 129 3.43 1.42 -6.34
N GLN A 130 2.29 0.77 -6.55
CA GLN A 130 2.20 -0.42 -7.39
C GLN A 130 2.65 -0.14 -8.83
N SER A 131 2.22 0.98 -9.40
CA SER A 131 2.63 1.41 -10.74
C SER A 131 4.12 1.70 -10.83
N ALA A 132 4.70 2.35 -9.81
CA ALA A 132 6.14 2.65 -9.74
C ALA A 132 7.02 1.39 -9.65
N ILE A 133 6.62 0.43 -8.82
CA ILE A 133 7.51 -0.66 -8.37
C ILE A 133 7.09 -1.99 -9.00
N VAL A 134 5.85 -2.42 -8.82
CA VAL A 134 5.42 -3.82 -9.06
C VAL A 134 5.49 -4.20 -10.54
N ARG A 135 5.36 -3.23 -11.44
CA ARG A 135 5.47 -3.46 -12.89
C ARG A 135 6.82 -4.04 -13.33
N ARG A 136 7.91 -3.71 -12.62
CA ARG A 136 9.27 -4.13 -12.98
C ARG A 136 10.10 -4.68 -11.81
N GLY A 137 9.58 -4.60 -10.59
CA GLY A 137 10.26 -4.96 -9.37
C GLY A 137 9.50 -5.98 -8.52
N PRO A 138 9.82 -6.05 -7.22
CA PRO A 138 9.18 -6.97 -6.29
C PRO A 138 7.74 -6.59 -5.97
N VAL A 139 6.96 -7.57 -5.51
CA VAL A 139 5.62 -7.32 -4.96
C VAL A 139 5.77 -6.59 -3.63
N ILE A 140 5.09 -5.46 -3.48
CA ILE A 140 5.14 -4.65 -2.26
C ILE A 140 4.30 -5.32 -1.17
N LYS A 141 4.87 -5.47 0.03
CA LYS A 141 4.14 -5.88 1.23
C LYS A 141 3.87 -4.66 2.09
N PHE A 142 2.60 -4.40 2.38
CA PHE A 142 2.21 -3.26 3.22
C PHE A 142 2.15 -3.66 4.69
N LEU A 143 2.51 -2.73 5.58
CA LEU A 143 2.27 -2.87 7.01
C LEU A 143 0.79 -2.59 7.28
N CYS A 144 -0.03 -3.63 7.31
CA CYS A 144 -1.48 -3.49 7.42
C CYS A 144 -1.93 -3.41 8.87
N LYS A 145 -2.95 -2.61 9.17
CA LYS A 145 -3.60 -2.64 10.48
C LYS A 145 -4.47 -3.89 10.60
N ARG A 146 -4.58 -4.44 11.81
CA ARG A 146 -5.41 -5.62 12.10
C ARG A 146 -6.86 -5.47 11.66
N GLU A 147 -7.42 -4.27 11.73
CA GLU A 147 -8.82 -4.00 11.36
C GLU A 147 -9.09 -4.29 9.89
N LEU A 148 -8.11 -4.06 9.01
CA LEU A 148 -8.26 -4.34 7.58
C LEU A 148 -8.33 -5.86 7.32
N ALA A 149 -7.72 -6.69 8.17
CA ALA A 149 -7.73 -8.13 7.99
C ALA A 149 -9.13 -8.74 8.18
N TYR A 150 -10.06 -8.02 8.82
CA TYR A 150 -11.46 -8.45 8.96
C TYR A 150 -12.31 -8.16 7.73
N ILE A 151 -11.84 -7.34 6.80
CA ILE A 151 -12.54 -7.08 5.54
C ILE A 151 -12.29 -8.29 4.63
N PRO A 152 -13.32 -9.01 4.14
CA PRO A 152 -13.15 -10.32 3.50
C PRO A 152 -12.13 -10.32 2.36
N VAL A 153 -12.30 -9.42 1.39
CA VAL A 153 -11.43 -9.32 0.21
C VAL A 153 -9.99 -8.95 0.60
N LEU A 154 -9.82 -7.97 1.48
CA LEU A 154 -8.49 -7.52 1.91
C LEU A 154 -7.78 -8.56 2.78
N GLY A 155 -8.51 -9.23 3.68
CA GLY A 155 -8.00 -10.31 4.53
C GLY A 155 -7.47 -11.48 3.70
N LEU A 156 -8.19 -11.86 2.64
CA LEU A 156 -7.74 -12.90 1.71
C LEU A 156 -6.44 -12.52 1.01
N ILE A 157 -6.32 -11.28 0.52
CA ILE A 157 -5.08 -10.80 -0.12
C ILE A 157 -3.93 -10.79 0.89
N MET A 158 -4.16 -10.28 2.10
CA MET A 158 -3.14 -10.29 3.16
C MET A 158 -2.66 -11.70 3.50
N MET A 159 -3.57 -12.67 3.55
CA MET A 159 -3.24 -14.07 3.78
C MET A 159 -2.53 -14.72 2.58
N ALA A 160 -2.85 -14.32 1.35
CA ALA A 160 -2.23 -14.86 0.15
C ALA A 160 -0.77 -14.41 -0.04
N PHE A 161 -0.44 -13.19 0.37
CA PHE A 161 0.89 -12.58 0.22
C PHE A 161 1.69 -12.50 1.53
N ASP A 162 1.16 -13.08 2.61
CA ASP A 162 1.77 -13.10 3.94
C ASP A 162 2.12 -11.67 4.43
N PHE A 163 1.17 -10.74 4.32
CA PHE A 163 1.37 -9.35 4.72
C PHE A 163 1.55 -9.21 6.25
N PRO A 164 2.52 -8.40 6.71
CA PRO A 164 2.73 -8.18 8.14
C PRO A 164 1.60 -7.33 8.74
N ILE A 165 0.84 -7.95 9.65
CA ILE A 165 -0.28 -7.28 10.34
C ILE A 165 0.18 -6.67 11.67
N MET A 166 -0.03 -5.37 11.79
CA MET A 166 0.29 -4.58 12.98
C MET A 166 -0.87 -4.58 13.96
N ARG A 167 -0.55 -4.76 15.24
CA ARG A 167 -1.51 -4.76 16.34
C ARG A 167 -1.25 -3.55 17.22
N ARG A 168 -2.16 -2.57 17.16
CA ARG A 168 -2.14 -1.47 18.13
C ARG A 168 -2.72 -2.00 19.45
N ARG A 169 -1.88 -2.59 20.32
CA ARG A 169 -2.30 -2.86 21.70
C ARG A 169 -2.64 -1.51 22.35
N GLY A 170 -3.86 -1.40 22.89
CA GLY A 170 -4.20 -0.36 23.86
C GLY A 170 -3.22 -0.44 25.03
N ARG A 171 -3.15 0.61 25.88
CA ARG A 171 -2.17 0.76 26.97
C ARG A 171 -2.08 -0.40 27.99
N VAL A 172 -2.87 -1.45 27.84
CA VAL A 172 -2.92 -2.62 28.72
C VAL A 172 -1.77 -3.59 28.39
N GLY A 173 -0.70 -3.48 29.17
CA GLY A 173 0.36 -4.51 29.31
C GLY A 173 1.43 -4.51 28.22
N GLY A 174 2.61 -3.96 28.54
CA GLY A 174 3.85 -4.10 27.76
C GLY A 174 4.53 -2.76 27.46
N SER A 175 5.86 -2.71 27.57
CA SER A 175 6.65 -1.51 27.31
C SER A 175 6.56 -1.09 25.83
N ALA A 176 6.92 0.17 25.52
CA ALA A 176 7.00 0.62 24.13
C ALA A 176 8.06 -0.16 23.33
N GLU A 177 9.12 -0.63 24.00
CA GLU A 177 10.21 -1.40 23.40
C GLU A 177 9.75 -2.81 23.01
N ASP A 178 8.99 -3.50 23.87
CA ASP A 178 8.45 -4.83 23.58
C ASP A 178 7.52 -4.80 22.36
N ARG A 179 6.73 -3.73 22.23
CA ARG A 179 5.83 -3.54 21.08
C ARG A 179 6.64 -3.37 19.79
N ARG A 180 7.67 -2.51 19.81
CA ARG A 180 8.58 -2.32 18.66
C ARG A 180 9.31 -3.61 18.30
N ARG A 181 9.71 -4.42 19.28
CA ARG A 181 10.36 -5.73 19.06
C ARG A 181 9.41 -6.70 18.35
N GLN A 182 8.16 -6.82 18.81
CA GLN A 182 7.16 -7.68 18.18
C GLN A 182 6.83 -7.24 16.75
N ASP A 183 6.69 -5.93 16.50
CA ASP A 183 6.40 -5.43 15.15
C ASP A 183 7.59 -5.71 14.20
N ARG A 184 8.84 -5.55 14.67
CA ARG A 184 10.04 -5.94 13.91
C ARG A 184 10.08 -7.43 13.58
N GLU A 185 9.70 -8.29 14.52
CA GLU A 185 9.66 -9.74 14.30
C GLU A 185 8.64 -10.13 13.23
N ARG A 186 7.46 -9.48 13.20
CA ARG A 186 6.46 -9.73 12.15
C ARG A 186 6.95 -9.30 10.77
N VAL A 187 7.65 -8.17 10.67
CA VAL A 187 8.25 -7.75 9.39
C VAL A 187 9.30 -8.78 8.94
N ARG A 188 10.16 -9.25 9.84
CA ARG A 188 11.18 -10.27 9.54
C ARG A 188 10.60 -11.64 9.15
N GLN A 189 9.40 -11.99 9.60
CA GLN A 189 8.73 -13.23 9.20
C GLN A 189 8.07 -13.11 7.83
N ALA A 190 7.67 -11.90 7.45
CA ALA A 190 7.01 -11.63 6.18
C ALA A 190 8.00 -11.39 5.03
N CYS A 191 9.21 -10.93 5.30
CA CYS A 191 10.26 -10.71 4.32
C CYS A 191 11.20 -11.91 4.29
#